data_AF-S5ZG83-F1
#
_entry.id   AF-S5ZG83-F1
#
_cell.length_a   1.000
_cell.length_b   1.000
_cell.length_c   1.000
_cell.angle_alpha   90.00
_cell.angle_beta   90.00
_cell.angle_gamma   90.00
#
_symmetry.space_group_name_H-M   'P 1'
#
loop_
_entity.id
_entity.type
_entity.pdbx_description
1 polymer ?
#
loop_
_entity_poly.entity_id
_entity_poly.type
_entity_poly.pdbx_seq_one_letter_code
_entity_poly.pdbx_strand_id
1 'polypeptide(L)' 'MILRYQVEVEFHKDYVRVEGDKIFVGLKSRPERGEANMELIKKLAKYFGVSSSQVKIVSGWKSRTKIVEIGSEEEKV' A
#
# COMPACT_ATOMS: atom_id res chain seq x y z
N MET A 1 14.87 -6.90 -3.52
CA MET A 1 13.95 -8.03 -3.87
C MET A 1 12.54 -7.49 -4.08
N ILE A 2 11.59 -8.27 -4.62
CA ILE A 2 10.17 -7.85 -4.69
C ILE A 2 9.37 -8.67 -3.69
N LEU A 3 8.69 -7.99 -2.77
CA LEU A 3 7.80 -8.59 -1.79
C LEU A 3 6.35 -8.29 -2.16
N ARG A 4 5.46 -9.27 -1.95
CA ARG A 4 4.04 -9.14 -2.21
C ARG A 4 3.28 -9.11 -0.91
N TYR A 5 2.46 -8.08 -0.74
CA TYR A 5 1.60 -7.91 0.41
C TYR A 5 0.14 -7.84 0.00
N GLN A 6 -0.71 -8.45 0.82
CA GLN A 6 -2.15 -8.32 0.68
C GLN A 6 -2.60 -7.11 1.50
N VAL A 7 -3.10 -6.09 0.84
CA VAL A 7 -3.50 -4.83 1.44
C VAL A 7 -5.01 -4.75 1.56
N GLU A 8 -5.53 -4.62 2.76
CA GLU A 8 -6.93 -4.30 3.02
C GLU A 8 -7.12 -2.82 3.32
N VAL A 9 -8.04 -2.20 2.60
CA VAL A 9 -8.29 -0.77 2.68
C VAL A 9 -9.59 -0.51 3.43
N GLU A 10 -9.50 0.23 4.53
CA GLU A 10 -10.66 0.74 5.27
C GLU A 10 -10.83 2.24 5.02
N PHE A 11 -12.04 2.67 4.67
CA PHE A 11 -12.35 4.08 4.45
C PHE A 11 -12.76 4.77 5.75
N HIS A 12 -12.59 6.10 5.81
CA HIS A 12 -12.91 6.95 6.97
C HIS A 12 -12.01 6.72 8.20
N LYS A 13 -10.83 6.11 8.00
CA LYS A 13 -9.84 5.88 9.05
C LYS A 13 -8.46 6.31 8.56
N ASP A 14 -7.50 6.45 9.48
CA ASP A 14 -6.14 6.89 9.15
C ASP A 14 -5.12 6.11 9.97
N TYR A 15 -4.71 4.94 9.46
CA TYR A 15 -3.72 4.09 10.09
C TYR A 15 -3.05 3.19 9.05
N VAL A 16 -1.90 2.62 9.42
CA VAL A 16 -1.24 1.52 8.71
C VAL A 16 -0.89 0.48 9.76
N ARG A 17 -1.34 -0.75 9.56
CA ARG A 17 -1.02 -1.89 10.41
C ARG A 17 -0.50 -3.02 9.53
N VAL A 18 0.61 -3.63 9.92
CA VAL A 18 1.18 -4.80 9.24
C VAL A 18 1.00 -6.02 10.15
N GLU A 19 0.39 -7.07 9.61
CA GLU A 19 0.19 -8.36 10.26
C GLU A 19 0.72 -9.46 9.33
N GLY A 20 2.01 -9.79 9.47
CA GLY A 20 2.69 -10.75 8.59
C GLY A 20 2.69 -10.29 7.13
N ASP A 21 2.05 -11.07 6.25
CA ASP A 21 1.92 -10.78 4.82
C ASP A 21 0.73 -9.88 4.47
N LYS A 22 -0.06 -9.47 5.48
CA LYS A 22 -1.22 -8.60 5.32
C LYS A 22 -0.95 -7.20 5.85
N ILE A 23 -1.47 -6.21 5.17
CA ILE A 23 -1.38 -4.80 5.56
C ILE A 23 -2.78 -4.21 5.59
N PHE A 24 -3.17 -3.64 6.71
CA PHE A 24 -4.42 -2.91 6.85
C PHE A 24 -4.14 -1.42 6.80
N VAL A 25 -4.75 -0.72 5.85
CA VAL A 25 -4.56 0.72 5.66
C VAL A 25 -5.91 1.42 5.77
N GLY A 26 -6.01 2.31 6.76
CA GLY A 26 -7.07 3.30 6.83
C GLY A 26 -6.78 4.46 5.88
N LEU A 27 -7.66 4.70 4.91
CA LEU A 27 -7.65 5.87 4.05
C LEU A 27 -8.81 6.81 4.41
N LYS A 28 -8.51 8.11 4.44
CA LYS A 28 -9.54 9.15 4.60
C LYS A 28 -10.23 9.45 3.28
N SER A 29 -9.52 9.27 2.16
CA SER A 29 -10.06 9.56 0.83
C SER A 29 -11.10 8.54 0.40
N ARG A 30 -12.13 9.01 -0.31
CA ARG A 30 -13.10 8.13 -0.96
C ARG A 30 -12.42 7.37 -2.10
N PRO A 31 -12.90 6.17 -2.48
CA PRO A 31 -12.42 5.46 -3.67
C PRO A 31 -12.92 6.11 -4.98
N GLU A 32 -13.00 7.44 -5.04
CA GLU A 32 -13.37 8.17 -6.25
C GLU A 32 -12.10 8.45 -7.07
N ARG A 33 -12.13 8.09 -8.35
CA ARG A 33 -11.12 8.47 -9.37
C ARG A 33 -9.64 8.14 -9.07
N GLY A 34 -9.35 7.16 -8.21
CA GLY A 34 -7.98 6.69 -7.98
C GLY A 34 -7.18 7.47 -6.93
N GLU A 35 -7.81 8.44 -6.24
CA GLU A 35 -7.20 9.16 -5.12
C GLU A 35 -6.77 8.21 -4.00
N ALA A 36 -7.62 7.23 -3.68
CA ALA A 36 -7.32 6.18 -2.72
C ALA A 36 -6.07 5.36 -3.09
N ASN A 37 -5.82 5.11 -4.38
CA ASN A 37 -4.62 4.36 -4.81
C ASN A 37 -3.35 5.21 -4.60
N MET A 38 -3.42 6.50 -4.92
CA MET A 38 -2.29 7.40 -4.73
C MET A 38 -1.97 7.62 -3.24
N GLU A 39 -2.99 7.78 -2.40
CA GLU A 39 -2.82 7.88 -0.94
C GLU A 39 -2.22 6.59 -0.37
N LEU A 40 -2.71 5.43 -0.82
CA LEU A 40 -2.19 4.13 -0.41
C LEU A 40 -0.70 3.97 -0.76
N ILE A 41 -0.34 4.25 -2.02
CA ILE A 41 1.05 4.15 -2.48
C ILE A 41 1.96 5.06 -1.64
N LYS A 42 1.56 6.31 -1.40
CA LYS A 42 2.33 7.26 -0.59
C LYS A 42 2.50 6.79 0.86
N LYS A 43 1.45 6.24 1.45
CA LYS A 43 1.50 5.69 2.82
C LYS A 43 2.43 4.49 2.92
N LEU A 44 2.29 3.52 2.01
CA LEU A 44 3.14 2.34 1.98
C LEU A 44 4.60 2.73 1.72
N ALA A 45 4.86 3.59 0.73
CA ALA A 45 6.21 4.09 0.44
C ALA A 45 6.87 4.71 1.69
N LYS A 46 6.14 5.59 2.39
CA LYS A 46 6.62 6.22 3.63
C LYS A 46 6.82 5.22 4.77
N TYR A 47 5.95 4.23 4.90
CA TYR A 47 6.02 3.22 5.95
C TYR A 47 7.21 2.27 5.77
N PHE A 48 7.46 1.84 4.53
CA PHE A 48 8.55 0.92 4.19
C PHE A 48 9.87 1.63 3.88
N GLY A 49 9.90 2.96 3.83
CA GLY A 49 11.11 3.73 3.48
C GLY A 49 11.52 3.62 2.01
N VAL A 50 10.61 3.19 1.14
CA VAL A 50 10.89 2.95 -0.29
C VAL A 50 10.35 4.08 -1.16
N SER A 51 10.83 4.18 -2.39
CA SER A 51 10.27 5.11 -3.37
C SER A 51 8.85 4.73 -3.76
N SER A 52 7.97 5.70 -4.01
CA SER A 52 6.62 5.43 -4.52
C SER A 52 6.64 4.66 -5.85
N SER A 53 7.72 4.77 -6.62
CA SER A 53 7.93 4.01 -7.86
C SER A 53 8.15 2.51 -7.63
N GLN A 54 8.59 2.13 -6.42
CA GLN A 54 8.80 0.73 -6.02
C GLN A 54 7.53 0.08 -5.44
N VAL A 55 6.48 0.87 -5.21
CA VAL A 55 5.19 0.39 -4.71
C VAL A 55 4.22 0.29 -5.89
N LYS A 56 3.85 -0.93 -6.27
CA LYS A 56 2.94 -1.19 -7.40
C LYS A 56 1.73 -2.00 -6.98
N ILE A 57 0.54 -1.52 -7.33
CA ILE A 57 -0.69 -2.28 -7.15
C ILE A 57 -0.82 -3.26 -8.32
N VAL A 58 -0.59 -4.54 -8.06
CA VAL A 58 -0.69 -5.61 -9.08
C VAL A 58 -2.12 -6.14 -9.23
N SER A 59 -2.95 -6.06 -8.19
CA SER A 59 -4.34 -6.53 -8.27
C SER A 59 -5.28 -5.83 -7.28
N GLY A 60 -6.59 -5.96 -7.49
CA GLY A 60 -7.61 -5.40 -6.61
C GLY A 60 -7.94 -3.93 -6.83
N TRP A 61 -7.73 -3.40 -8.03
CA TRP A 61 -8.02 -2.01 -8.38
C TRP A 61 -9.46 -1.57 -8.05
N LYS A 62 -10.43 -2.48 -8.20
CA LYS A 62 -11.85 -2.29 -7.90
C LYS A 62 -12.33 -2.94 -6.58
N SER A 63 -11.43 -3.56 -5.82
CA SER A 63 -11.76 -4.33 -4.61
C SER A 63 -11.24 -3.63 -3.35
N ARG A 64 -11.86 -3.93 -2.20
CA ARG A 64 -11.38 -3.50 -0.87
C ARG A 64 -10.02 -4.12 -0.51
N THR A 65 -9.77 -5.32 -1.02
CA THR A 65 -8.51 -6.04 -0.90
C THR A 65 -7.68 -5.87 -2.17
N LYS A 66 -6.45 -5.41 -2.02
CA LYS A 66 -5.48 -5.12 -3.07
C LYS A 66 -4.25 -5.99 -2.87
N ILE A 67 -3.55 -6.34 -3.95
CA ILE A 67 -2.21 -6.93 -3.84
C ILE A 67 -1.22 -5.88 -4.29
N VAL A 68 -0.25 -5.59 -3.43
CA VAL A 68 0.76 -4.57 -3.66
C VAL A 68 2.13 -5.23 -3.63
N GLU A 69 2.92 -4.95 -4.66
CA GLU A 69 4.33 -5.28 -4.73
C GLU A 69 5.14 -4.12 -4.19
N ILE A 70 6.05 -4.42 -3.26
CA ILE A 70 6.98 -3.47 -2.69
C ILE A 70 8.38 -3.94 -3.05
N GLY A 71 9.07 -3.15 -3.85
CA GLY A 71 10.49 -3.33 -4.12
C GLY A 71 11.30 -2.89 -2.92
N SER A 72 12.02 -3.81 -2.28
CA SER A 72 13.06 -3.48 -1.33
C SER A 72 14.36 -3.25 -2.09
N GLU A 73 14.89 -2.03 -2.04
CA GLU A 73 16.33 -1.85 -2.16
C GLU A 73 16.90 -2.23 -0.79
N GLU A 74 17.72 -3.28 -0.75
CA GLU A 74 18.60 -3.51 0.39
C GLU A 74 19.30 -2.17 0.66
N GLU A 75 19.08 -1.65 1.86
CA GLU A 75 19.85 -0.54 2.37
C GLU A 75 21.31 -0.99 2.25
N LYS A 76 22.04 -0.37 1.32
CA LYS A 76 23.48 -0.57 1.20
C LYS A 76 24.08 0.00 2.50
N VAL A 77 24.22 -0.85 3.50
CA VAL A 77 25.03 -0.58 4.70
C VAL A 77 26.21 -1.52 4.69
#